data_AF-A0A6P7H9D0-F1
#
_entry.id   AF-A0A6P7H9D0-F1
#
_cell.length_a   1.000
_cell.length_b   1.000
_cell.length_c   1.000
_cell.angle_alpha   90.00
_cell.angle_beta   90.00
_cell.angle_gamma   90.00
#
_symmetry.space_group_name_H-M   'P 1'
#
loop_
_entity.id
_entity.type
_entity.pdbx_description
1 polymer ?
#
loop_
_entity_poly.entity_id
_entity_poly.type
_entity_poly.pdbx_seq_one_letter_code
_entity_poly.pdbx_strand_id
1 'polypeptide(L)'
;MIILFLVFPAILFENVNSECKKSATTASGSQAPKSICSGQLIFEDNFDSFDLSKWDHEQTLTGGGNFEFEWYTDDKRNSYAENGKLHIKPTFVADEHGGDGFLYSGTIDLGKK
;
A
#
# COMPACT_ATOMS: atom_id res chain seq x y z
N MET A 1 -64.85 27.92 6.29
CA MET A 1 -63.72 27.23 5.64
C MET A 1 -62.45 27.70 6.36
N ILE A 2 -61.98 26.93 7.34
CA ILE A 2 -60.84 27.30 8.19
C ILE A 2 -59.58 26.79 7.49
N ILE A 3 -58.70 27.69 7.07
CA ILE A 3 -57.41 27.37 6.47
C ILE A 3 -56.41 27.19 7.61
N LEU A 4 -56.01 25.95 7.86
CA LEU A 4 -54.99 25.61 8.85
C LEU A 4 -53.62 25.68 8.15
N PHE A 5 -52.87 26.76 8.34
CA PHE A 5 -51.48 26.84 7.86
C PHE A 5 -50.58 26.06 8.82
N LEU A 6 -50.27 24.82 8.45
CA LEU A 6 -49.20 24.05 9.10
C LEU A 6 -47.86 24.63 8.64
N VAL A 7 -47.25 25.46 9.48
CA VAL A 7 -45.88 25.93 9.27
C VAL A 7 -44.94 24.80 9.68
N PHE A 8 -44.56 23.95 8.72
CA PHE A 8 -43.43 23.03 8.90
C PHE A 8 -42.16 23.88 8.97
N PRO A 9 -41.36 23.81 10.05
CA PRO A 9 -40.08 24.48 10.07
C PRO A 9 -39.20 23.81 9.02
N ALA A 10 -38.86 24.57 7.97
CA ALA A 10 -37.85 24.16 7.01
C ALA A 10 -36.53 24.03 7.79
N ILE A 11 -36.13 22.80 8.09
CA ILE A 11 -34.79 22.50 8.57
C ILE A 11 -33.85 22.87 7.42
N LEU A 12 -33.22 24.04 7.53
CA LEU A 12 -32.10 24.40 6.68
C LEU A 12 -30.95 23.46 7.05
N PHE A 13 -30.77 22.41 6.24
CA PHE A 13 -29.50 21.70 6.23
C PHE A 13 -28.45 22.68 5.72
N GLU A 14 -27.65 23.25 6.63
CA GLU A 14 -26.44 23.92 6.22
C GLU A 14 -25.58 22.87 5.50
N ASN A 15 -25.39 23.07 4.20
CA ASN A 15 -24.38 22.35 3.46
C ASN A 15 -23.04 22.72 4.09
N VAL A 16 -22.49 21.82 4.91
CA VAL A 16 -21.12 21.97 5.43
C VAL A 16 -20.18 21.80 4.24
N ASN A 17 -19.97 22.90 3.50
CA ASN A 17 -19.00 22.96 2.43
C ASN A 17 -17.65 23.13 3.12
N SER A 18 -16.98 22.01 3.40
CA SER A 18 -15.62 22.02 3.94
C SER A 18 -14.72 22.75 2.93
N GLU A 19 -14.38 24.00 3.21
CA GLU A 19 -13.44 24.74 2.37
C GLU A 19 -12.10 23.98 2.34
N CYS A 20 -11.65 23.67 1.12
CA CYS A 20 -10.37 23.00 0.90
C CYS A 20 -9.22 23.91 1.33
N LYS A 21 -8.78 23.78 2.57
CA LYS A 21 -7.52 24.37 3.02
C LYS A 21 -6.38 23.59 2.37
N LYS A 22 -5.51 24.27 1.61
CA LYS A 22 -4.34 23.64 0.96
C LYS A 22 -3.51 22.85 1.98
N SER A 23 -3.18 21.61 1.65
CA SER A 23 -2.31 20.77 2.48
C SER A 23 -0.85 21.21 2.44
N ALA A 24 -0.14 21.02 3.54
CA ALA A 24 1.33 21.11 3.57
C ALA A 24 1.99 19.86 2.96
N THR A 25 1.31 18.71 3.04
CA THR A 25 1.76 17.46 2.41
C THR A 25 1.56 17.54 0.90
N THR A 26 2.59 17.16 0.15
CA THR A 26 2.54 17.04 -1.32
C THR A 26 2.69 15.57 -1.71
N ALA A 27 2.15 15.20 -2.87
CA ALA A 27 2.29 13.87 -3.45
C ALA A 27 2.66 14.01 -4.94
N SER A 28 3.41 13.05 -5.44
CA SER A 28 3.82 12.94 -6.84
C SER A 28 3.59 11.52 -7.36
N GLY A 29 3.75 11.32 -8.66
CA GLY A 29 3.45 10.06 -9.33
C GLY A 29 2.12 10.08 -10.07
N SER A 30 1.88 9.05 -10.88
CA SER A 30 0.72 8.94 -11.77
C SER A 30 -0.62 8.89 -11.03
N GLN A 31 -0.62 8.41 -9.78
CA GLN A 31 -1.82 8.25 -8.95
C GLN A 31 -2.05 9.43 -7.99
N ALA A 32 -1.16 10.43 -7.95
CA ALA A 32 -1.29 11.55 -7.02
C ALA A 32 -2.44 12.50 -7.41
N PRO A 33 -3.27 12.96 -6.45
CA PRO A 33 -4.30 13.97 -6.71
C PRO A 33 -3.70 15.29 -7.20
N LYS A 34 -4.37 15.95 -8.14
CA LYS A 34 -3.93 17.26 -8.68
C LYS A 34 -3.92 18.38 -7.65
N SER A 35 -4.81 18.33 -6.67
CA SER A 35 -4.90 19.26 -5.55
C SER A 35 -5.18 18.49 -4.27
N ILE A 36 -4.50 18.85 -3.18
CA ILE A 36 -4.59 18.15 -1.89
C ILE A 36 -5.07 19.13 -0.83
N CYS A 37 -6.21 18.79 -0.21
CA CYS A 37 -6.72 19.50 0.96
C CYS A 37 -6.13 18.92 2.25
N SER A 38 -5.97 19.76 3.27
CA SER A 38 -5.53 19.34 4.61
C SER A 38 -6.51 18.30 5.17
N GLY A 39 -6.00 17.15 5.61
CA GLY A 39 -6.81 16.03 6.12
C GLY A 39 -7.37 15.09 5.05
N GLN A 40 -7.11 15.35 3.76
CA GLN A 40 -7.50 14.45 2.68
C GLN A 40 -6.61 13.20 2.65
N LEU A 41 -7.22 12.02 2.44
CA LEU A 41 -6.51 10.79 2.12
C LEU A 41 -5.89 10.90 0.72
N ILE A 42 -4.56 10.72 0.61
CA ILE A 42 -3.80 10.92 -0.64
C ILE A 42 -3.23 9.64 -1.24
N PHE A 43 -3.25 8.54 -0.50
CA PHE A 43 -2.80 7.23 -0.95
C PHE A 43 -3.46 6.16 -0.08
N GLU A 44 -3.96 5.10 -0.70
CA GLU A 44 -4.52 3.93 -0.03
C GLU A 44 -4.31 2.71 -0.92
N ASP A 45 -4.08 1.56 -0.27
CA ASP A 45 -4.18 0.26 -0.90
C ASP A 45 -4.90 -0.70 0.05
N ASN A 46 -5.97 -1.31 -0.44
CA ASN A 46 -6.76 -2.30 0.29
C ASN A 46 -6.29 -3.73 -0.01
N PHE A 47 -5.27 -3.89 -0.88
CA PHE A 47 -4.67 -5.18 -1.22
C PHE A 47 -5.70 -6.21 -1.72
N ASP A 48 -6.65 -5.75 -2.56
CA ASP A 48 -7.47 -6.63 -3.40
C ASP A 48 -6.60 -7.36 -4.44
N SER A 49 -5.47 -6.76 -4.80
CA SER A 49 -4.39 -7.32 -5.61
C SER A 49 -3.05 -6.69 -5.21
N PHE A 50 -1.94 -7.31 -5.61
CA PHE A 50 -0.60 -6.72 -5.42
C PHE A 50 -0.29 -5.82 -6.63
N ASP A 51 -0.58 -4.52 -6.51
CA ASP A 51 -0.48 -3.55 -7.60
C ASP A 51 0.97 -3.02 -7.77
N LEU A 52 1.68 -3.55 -8.78
CA LEU A 52 3.05 -3.15 -9.11
C LEU A 52 3.15 -1.73 -9.72
N SER A 53 2.04 -1.04 -9.96
CA SER A 53 2.08 0.39 -10.29
C SER A 53 2.18 1.29 -9.04
N LYS A 54 1.98 0.70 -7.85
CA LYS A 54 2.09 1.36 -6.54
C LYS A 54 3.29 0.87 -5.73
N TRP A 55 3.64 -0.41 -5.88
CA TRP A 55 4.66 -1.08 -5.07
C TRP A 55 5.77 -1.65 -5.93
N ASP A 56 7.01 -1.46 -5.50
CA ASP A 56 8.18 -2.09 -6.08
C ASP A 56 8.80 -3.06 -5.07
N HIS A 57 9.30 -4.19 -5.56
CA HIS A 57 10.04 -5.15 -4.75
C HIS A 57 11.50 -4.73 -4.61
N GLU A 58 11.99 -4.70 -3.38
CA GLU A 58 13.43 -4.69 -3.15
C GLU A 58 13.98 -6.12 -3.31
N GLN A 59 14.99 -6.27 -4.17
CA GLN A 59 15.71 -7.54 -4.33
C GLN A 59 17.12 -7.37 -3.79
N THR A 60 17.39 -7.93 -2.62
CA THR A 60 18.66 -7.72 -1.92
C THR A 60 18.99 -8.82 -0.91
N LEU A 61 20.28 -8.98 -0.67
CA LEU A 61 20.91 -9.82 0.36
C LEU A 61 21.86 -9.00 1.26
N THR A 62 21.72 -7.67 1.27
CA THR A 62 22.62 -6.76 1.98
C THR A 62 22.28 -6.60 3.46
N GLY A 63 21.17 -7.18 3.93
CA GLY A 63 20.71 -7.13 5.31
C GLY A 63 20.30 -5.74 5.79
N GLY A 64 19.97 -4.81 4.87
CA GLY A 64 19.37 -3.51 5.20
C GLY A 64 20.21 -2.58 6.11
N GLY A 65 21.49 -2.87 6.32
CA GLY A 65 22.33 -2.18 7.33
C GLY A 65 22.18 -2.71 8.76
N ASN A 66 21.39 -3.77 8.96
CA ASN A 66 21.10 -4.39 10.26
C ASN A 66 21.74 -5.77 10.44
N PHE A 67 22.60 -6.20 9.50
CA PHE A 67 23.22 -7.54 9.49
C PHE A 67 22.20 -8.69 9.48
N GLU A 68 21.06 -8.46 8.86
CA GLU A 68 20.04 -9.48 8.67
C GLU A 68 20.44 -10.42 7.52
N PHE A 69 19.93 -11.65 7.53
CA PHE A 69 20.38 -12.73 6.65
C PHE A 69 19.37 -13.12 5.59
N GLU A 70 18.14 -12.62 5.68
CA GLU A 70 17.10 -12.92 4.72
C GLU A 70 17.45 -12.40 3.33
N TRP A 71 16.86 -13.07 2.35
CA TRP A 71 16.86 -12.65 0.98
C TRP A 71 15.52 -12.00 0.69
N TYR A 72 15.52 -10.69 0.41
CA TYR A 72 14.34 -10.04 -0.15
C TYR A 72 14.26 -10.34 -1.66
N THR A 73 13.09 -10.80 -2.10
CA THR A 73 12.83 -11.26 -3.46
C THR A 73 11.52 -10.66 -3.99
N ASP A 74 11.30 -10.74 -5.30
CA ASP A 74 10.02 -10.45 -5.94
C ASP A 74 9.13 -11.70 -6.07
N ASP A 75 9.46 -12.79 -5.37
CA ASP A 75 8.72 -14.03 -5.45
C ASP A 75 7.34 -13.88 -4.79
N LYS A 76 6.31 -14.35 -5.49
CA LYS A 76 4.91 -14.32 -5.02
C LYS A 76 4.67 -15.23 -3.82
N ARG A 77 5.62 -16.10 -3.46
CA ARG A 77 5.61 -16.87 -2.22
C ARG A 77 5.99 -16.01 -1.02
N ASN A 78 6.77 -14.95 -1.24
CA ASN A 78 7.26 -14.05 -0.19
C ASN A 78 6.40 -12.81 -0.02
N SER A 79 5.81 -12.29 -1.09
CA SER A 79 4.93 -11.14 -0.99
C SER A 79 3.77 -11.22 -1.98
N TYR A 80 2.55 -11.15 -1.47
CA TYR A 80 1.34 -11.27 -2.27
C TYR A 80 0.14 -10.66 -1.56
N ALA A 81 -0.90 -10.33 -2.33
CA ALA A 81 -2.17 -9.85 -1.81
C ALA A 81 -3.22 -10.97 -1.89
N GLU A 82 -3.90 -11.25 -0.79
CA GLU A 82 -4.97 -12.25 -0.73
C GLU A 82 -5.97 -11.90 0.37
N ASN A 83 -7.27 -11.94 0.04
CA ASN A 83 -8.37 -11.62 0.96
C ASN A 83 -8.30 -10.21 1.58
N GLY A 84 -7.95 -9.20 0.77
CA GLY A 84 -7.84 -7.80 1.20
C GLY A 84 -6.70 -7.55 2.18
N LYS A 85 -5.63 -8.35 2.09
CA LYS A 85 -4.46 -8.27 2.97
C LYS A 85 -3.18 -8.47 2.18
N LEU A 86 -2.18 -7.68 2.52
CA LEU A 86 -0.79 -7.94 2.16
C LEU A 86 -0.24 -9.05 3.05
N HIS A 87 0.28 -10.10 2.43
CA HIS A 87 1.04 -11.15 3.07
C HIS A 87 2.52 -10.92 2.76
N ILE A 88 3.34 -10.82 3.79
CA ILE A 88 4.81 -10.87 3.69
C ILE A 88 5.22 -12.11 4.47
N LYS A 89 5.74 -13.11 3.76
CA LYS A 89 5.92 -14.47 4.27
C LYS A 89 7.34 -14.97 4.02
N PRO A 90 8.11 -15.31 5.05
CA PRO A 90 9.40 -15.96 4.84
C PRO A 90 9.20 -17.36 4.26
N THR A 91 10.07 -17.74 3.33
CA THR A 91 10.23 -19.11 2.84
C THR A 91 11.64 -19.60 3.15
N PHE A 92 11.83 -20.91 3.20
CA PHE A 92 13.15 -21.49 3.39
C PHE A 92 13.86 -21.62 2.05
N VAL A 93 15.02 -20.98 1.90
CA VAL A 93 15.86 -21.08 0.70
C VAL A 93 16.17 -22.56 0.37
N ALA A 94 16.37 -23.40 1.38
CA ALA A 94 16.60 -24.83 1.17
C ALA A 94 15.44 -25.53 0.43
N ASP A 95 14.18 -25.18 0.74
CA ASP A 95 13.00 -25.78 0.10
C ASP A 95 12.93 -25.43 -1.40
N GLU A 96 13.46 -24.27 -1.78
CA GLU A 96 13.44 -23.76 -3.14
C GLU A 96 14.62 -24.24 -3.99
N HIS A 97 15.71 -24.64 -3.32
CA HIS A 97 16.99 -24.96 -3.98
C HIS A 97 17.47 -26.39 -3.74
N GLY A 98 16.56 -27.31 -3.41
CA GLY A 98 16.86 -28.75 -3.37
C GLY A 98 17.55 -29.24 -2.08
N GLY A 99 17.35 -28.51 -0.98
CA GLY A 99 17.80 -28.86 0.37
C GLY A 99 19.00 -28.07 0.86
N ASP A 100 19.46 -28.42 2.06
CA ASP A 100 20.44 -27.65 2.83
C ASP A 100 21.80 -27.49 2.15
N GLY A 101 22.16 -28.38 1.21
CA GLY A 101 23.41 -28.30 0.45
C GLY A 101 23.60 -26.95 -0.26
N PHE A 102 22.50 -26.32 -0.68
CA PHE A 102 22.53 -24.98 -1.28
C PHE A 102 22.93 -23.88 -0.29
N LEU A 103 22.61 -24.01 1.00
CA LEU A 103 22.96 -23.00 2.00
C LEU A 103 24.47 -22.88 2.21
N TYR A 104 25.22 -23.96 1.96
CA TYR A 104 26.67 -24.02 2.19
C TYR A 104 27.50 -23.75 0.94
N SER A 105 26.96 -24.01 -0.25
CA SER A 105 27.73 -24.00 -1.50
C SER A 105 26.99 -23.41 -2.70
N GLY A 106 25.74 -23.02 -2.51
CA GLY A 106 24.93 -22.35 -3.52
C GLY A 106 25.49 -20.98 -3.88
N THR A 107 25.14 -20.52 -5.07
CA THR A 107 25.42 -19.16 -5.52
C THR A 107 24.11 -18.57 -6.02
N ILE A 108 23.79 -17.37 -5.51
CA ILE A 108 22.67 -16.57 -5.98
C ILE A 108 23.24 -15.40 -6.77
N ASP A 109 22.77 -15.23 -7.99
CA ASP A 109 23.01 -14.04 -8.79
C ASP A 109 21.76 -13.16 -8.75
N LEU A 110 21.87 -11.98 -8.12
CA LEU A 110 20.77 -11.01 -8.04
C LEU A 110 20.65 -10.16 -9.31
N GLY A 111 21.48 -10.41 -10.32
CA GLY A 111 21.52 -9.65 -11.56
C GLY A 111 22.10 -8.25 -11.39
N LYS A 112 22.00 -7.45 -12.45
CA LYS A 112 22.34 -6.02 -12.43
C LYS A 112 21.06 -5.21 -12.24
N LYS A 113 21.08 -4.28 -11.28
CA LYS A 113 20.06 -3.23 -11.16
C LYS A 113 20.08 -2.30 -12.37
#